data_AF-A0A7C1E1S9-F1
#
_entry.id   AF-A0A7C1E1S9-F1
#
_cell.length_a   1.000
_cell.length_b   1.000
_cell.length_c   1.000
_cell.angle_alpha   90.00
_cell.angle_beta   90.00
_cell.angle_gamma   90.00
#
_symmetry.space_group_name_H-M   'P 1'
#
loop_
_entity.id
_entity.type
_entity.pdbx_description
1 polymer ?
#
loop_
_entity_poly.entity_id
_entity_poly.type
_entity_poly.pdbx_seq_one_letter_code
_entity_poly.pdbx_strand_id
1 'polypeptide(L)'
;MLFLGALLTLGSSYVFWCAQMDADRKHIAYALYNEIDTLEETIVPLASAMNNSSGQGIEGDRIPQVIYSANGAYYDYRKEVSSLDKDLAQNVSRFYNTLIAAENDRQVIMDIYIRVNDNTPADTREELAEASVEISQRLKGSLASSADLLPSLKGELENYLEIDGEEDDQPSPPALYPPGVIRELMEPLTRSP
;
A
#
# COMPACT_ATOMS: atom_id res chain seq x y z
N MET A 1 -1.25 -23.71 45.87
CA MET A 1 -2.11 -22.67 45.24
C MET A 1 -1.34 -21.66 44.39
N LEU A 2 -0.08 -21.29 44.71
CA LEU A 2 0.72 -20.36 43.89
C LEU A 2 0.98 -20.83 42.44
N PHE A 3 1.16 -22.14 42.22
CA PHE A 3 1.34 -22.71 40.87
C PHE A 3 0.12 -22.60 39.96
N LEU A 4 -1.11 -22.70 40.50
CA LEU A 4 -2.33 -22.54 39.71
C LEU A 4 -2.55 -21.06 39.31
N GLY A 5 -2.24 -20.13 40.21
CA GLY A 5 -2.32 -18.70 39.92
C GLY A 5 -1.30 -18.25 38.85
N ALA A 6 -0.09 -18.81 38.86
CA ALA A 6 0.92 -18.56 37.84
C ALA A 6 0.54 -19.15 36.47
N LEU A 7 -0.07 -20.35 36.43
CA LEU A 7 -0.55 -20.96 35.17
C LEU A 7 -1.73 -20.18 34.56
N LEU A 8 -2.67 -19.70 35.38
CA LEU A 8 -3.79 -18.89 34.90
C LEU A 8 -3.34 -17.53 34.34
N THR A 9 -2.37 -16.88 34.99
CA THR A 9 -1.83 -15.59 34.54
C THR A 9 -0.98 -15.70 33.28
N LEU A 10 -0.21 -16.78 33.12
CA LEU A 10 0.51 -17.08 31.88
C LEU A 10 -0.46 -17.41 30.73
N GLY A 11 -1.51 -18.18 31.02
CA GLY A 11 -2.55 -18.52 30.04
C GLY A 11 -3.30 -17.28 29.53
N SER A 12 -3.72 -16.38 30.43
CA SER A 12 -4.40 -15.13 30.03
C SER A 12 -3.48 -14.18 29.26
N SER A 13 -2.19 -14.10 29.63
CA SER A 13 -1.20 -13.28 28.91
C SER A 13 -0.94 -13.80 27.49
N TYR A 14 -0.90 -15.13 27.32
CA TYR A 14 -0.75 -15.74 26.00
C TYR A 14 -1.95 -15.44 25.09
N VAL A 15 -3.18 -15.58 25.60
CA VAL A 15 -4.40 -15.25 24.83
C VAL A 15 -4.41 -13.77 24.43
N PHE A 16 -4.05 -12.87 25.35
CA PHE A 16 -3.96 -11.44 25.06
C PHE A 16 -2.91 -11.14 23.99
N TRP A 17 -1.74 -11.79 24.06
CA TRP A 17 -0.70 -11.67 23.06
C TRP A 17 -1.16 -12.16 21.67
N CYS A 18 -1.84 -13.32 21.61
CA CYS A 18 -2.40 -13.81 20.35
C CYS A 18 -3.46 -12.85 19.78
N ALA A 19 -4.35 -12.32 20.62
CA ALA A 19 -5.36 -11.36 20.18
C ALA A 19 -4.73 -10.05 19.67
N GLN A 20 -3.68 -9.56 20.33
CA GLN A 20 -2.95 -8.38 19.88
C GLN A 20 -2.28 -8.61 18.52
N MET A 21 -1.61 -9.76 18.34
CA MET A 21 -0.98 -10.09 17.07
C MET A 21 -1.99 -10.20 15.92
N ASP A 22 -3.17 -10.75 16.19
CA ASP A 22 -4.25 -10.82 15.20
C ASP A 22 -4.76 -9.43 14.83
N ALA A 23 -5.01 -8.58 15.83
CA ALA A 23 -5.41 -7.19 15.61
C ALA A 23 -4.37 -6.40 14.80
N ASP A 24 -3.08 -6.56 15.09
CA ASP A 24 -1.99 -5.91 14.36
C ASP A 24 -1.96 -6.37 12.89
N ARG A 25 -2.13 -7.67 12.64
CA ARG A 25 -2.19 -8.22 11.26
C ARG A 25 -3.39 -7.69 10.48
N LYS A 26 -4.57 -7.66 11.11
CA LYS A 26 -5.78 -7.08 10.50
C LYS A 26 -5.60 -5.60 10.21
N HIS A 27 -4.94 -4.85 11.09
CA HIS A 27 -4.62 -3.44 10.84
C HIS A 27 -3.70 -3.25 9.62
N ILE A 28 -2.66 -4.07 9.50
CA ILE A 28 -1.74 -4.06 8.34
C ILE A 28 -2.52 -4.39 7.06
N ALA A 29 -3.29 -5.48 7.05
CA ALA A 29 -4.07 -5.88 5.90
C ALA A 29 -5.08 -4.80 5.47
N TYR A 30 -5.73 -4.14 6.43
CA TYR A 30 -6.65 -3.04 6.16
C TYR A 30 -5.95 -1.82 5.54
N ALA A 31 -4.78 -1.44 6.05
CA ALA A 31 -4.00 -0.35 5.49
C ALA A 31 -3.56 -0.64 4.03
N LEU A 32 -3.12 -1.88 3.77
CA LEU A 32 -2.77 -2.33 2.42
C LEU A 32 -3.99 -2.37 1.49
N TYR A 33 -5.13 -2.85 1.98
CA TYR A 33 -6.39 -2.90 1.22
C TYR A 33 -6.81 -1.50 0.74
N ASN A 34 -6.85 -0.51 1.64
CA ASN A 34 -7.22 0.86 1.27
C ASN A 34 -6.24 1.49 0.27
N GLU A 35 -4.94 1.21 0.43
CA GLU A 35 -3.94 1.67 -0.53
C GLU A 35 -4.14 1.02 -1.90
N ILE A 36 -4.40 -0.30 -1.94
CA ILE A 36 -4.66 -1.05 -3.17
C ILE A 36 -5.93 -0.55 -3.88
N ASP A 37 -6.99 -0.27 -3.13
CA ASP A 37 -8.23 0.30 -3.66
C ASP A 37 -7.97 1.65 -4.34
N THR A 38 -7.19 2.51 -3.70
CA THR A 38 -6.78 3.80 -4.29
C THR A 38 -5.86 3.62 -5.51
N LEU A 39 -4.95 2.65 -5.46
CA LEU A 39 -4.03 2.35 -6.56
C LEU A 39 -4.76 1.76 -7.77
N GLU A 40 -5.83 0.99 -7.57
CA GLU A 40 -6.63 0.42 -8.66
C GLU A 40 -7.16 1.50 -9.61
N GLU A 41 -7.66 2.61 -9.04
CA GLU A 41 -8.14 3.78 -9.79
C GLU A 41 -7.04 4.45 -10.64
N THR A 42 -5.76 4.25 -10.28
CA THR A 42 -4.62 4.88 -10.96
C THR A 42 -3.90 3.92 -11.91
N ILE A 43 -3.66 2.69 -11.48
CA ILE A 43 -2.82 1.70 -12.19
C ILE A 43 -3.55 1.08 -13.37
N VAL A 44 -4.84 0.77 -13.24
CA VAL A 44 -5.62 0.15 -14.33
C VAL A 44 -5.74 1.09 -15.54
N PRO A 45 -6.11 2.37 -15.38
CA PRO A 45 -6.14 3.32 -16.50
C PRO A 45 -4.74 3.57 -17.08
N LEU A 46 -3.71 3.68 -16.24
CA LEU A 46 -2.34 3.94 -16.68
C LEU A 46 -1.78 2.76 -17.50
N ALA A 47 -2.00 1.53 -17.05
CA ALA A 47 -1.60 0.32 -17.79
C ALA A 47 -2.30 0.26 -19.16
N SER A 48 -3.58 0.62 -19.21
CA SER A 48 -4.37 0.68 -20.46
C SER A 48 -3.84 1.77 -21.41
N ALA A 49 -3.56 2.96 -20.90
CA ALA A 49 -3.03 4.08 -21.69
C ALA A 49 -1.63 3.79 -22.27
N MET A 50 -0.79 3.14 -21.48
CA MET A 50 0.54 2.66 -21.88
C MET A 50 0.46 1.55 -22.92
N ASN A 51 -0.52 0.66 -22.81
CA ASN A 51 -0.69 -0.41 -23.78
C ASN A 51 -1.04 0.10 -25.18
N ASN A 52 -1.83 1.18 -25.22
CA ASN A 52 -2.24 1.88 -26.44
C ASN A 52 -1.23 2.91 -26.96
N SER A 53 -0.05 3.03 -26.33
CA SER A 53 1.04 3.86 -26.85
C SER A 53 1.86 3.10 -27.90
N SER A 54 2.38 3.82 -28.89
CA SER A 54 3.21 3.30 -29.98
C SER A 54 4.55 2.71 -29.52
N GLY A 55 4.92 2.88 -28.23
CA GLY A 55 6.14 2.35 -27.65
C GLY A 55 7.43 2.96 -28.22
N GLN A 56 7.32 4.03 -29.02
CA GLN A 56 8.48 4.80 -29.44
C GLN A 56 8.92 5.63 -28.22
N GLY A 57 10.17 5.44 -27.80
CA GLY A 57 10.72 6.01 -26.56
C GLY A 57 10.50 7.52 -26.44
N ILE A 58 10.62 8.04 -25.22
CA ILE A 58 10.41 9.46 -24.85
C ILE A 58 9.29 10.17 -25.65
N GLU A 59 8.10 9.57 -25.79
CA GLU A 59 6.89 10.39 -25.87
C GLU A 59 6.63 10.92 -24.45
N GLY A 60 7.38 11.96 -24.07
CA GLY A 60 7.39 12.57 -22.73
C GLY A 60 6.03 13.05 -22.23
N ASP A 61 5.02 13.13 -23.11
CA ASP A 61 3.67 13.53 -22.76
C ASP A 61 2.90 12.45 -21.96
N ARG A 62 3.33 11.18 -21.96
CA ARG A 62 2.56 10.08 -21.33
C ARG A 62 2.97 9.67 -19.93
N ILE A 63 4.17 10.01 -19.43
CA ILE A 63 4.57 9.58 -18.06
C ILE A 63 5.09 10.69 -17.13
N PRO A 64 4.29 11.74 -16.87
CA PRO A 64 4.60 12.71 -15.81
C PRO A 64 4.06 12.34 -14.42
N GLN A 65 3.21 11.32 -14.27
CA GLN A 65 2.58 10.98 -12.97
C GLN A 65 3.38 9.96 -12.16
N VAL A 66 3.47 10.18 -10.84
CA VAL A 66 4.05 9.21 -9.89
C VAL A 66 3.19 7.95 -9.86
N ILE A 67 3.83 6.78 -9.93
CA ILE A 67 3.14 5.47 -9.94
C ILE A 67 2.96 4.97 -8.52
N TYR A 68 3.98 5.11 -7.68
CA TYR A 68 3.93 4.74 -6.27
C TYR A 68 4.77 5.67 -5.41
N SER A 69 4.23 6.06 -4.26
CA SER A 69 4.89 7.02 -3.39
C SER A 69 5.85 6.34 -2.41
N ALA A 70 6.96 7.01 -2.09
CA ALA A 70 7.97 6.53 -1.14
C ALA A 70 7.49 6.51 0.33
N ASN A 71 6.25 6.95 0.59
CA ASN A 71 5.58 6.95 1.90
C ASN A 71 4.23 6.19 1.87
N GLY A 72 4.08 5.23 0.95
CA GLY A 72 2.91 4.37 0.92
C GLY A 72 2.87 3.37 2.07
N ALA A 73 1.68 2.82 2.35
CA ALA A 73 1.43 1.91 3.46
C ALA A 73 2.33 0.66 3.42
N TYR A 74 2.64 0.13 2.23
CA TYR A 74 3.59 -0.98 2.11
C TYR A 74 4.99 -0.63 2.61
N TYR A 75 5.46 0.61 2.47
CA TYR A 75 6.76 1.00 3.03
C TYR A 75 6.74 1.02 4.57
N ASP A 76 5.64 1.50 5.16
CA ASP A 76 5.46 1.56 6.60
C ASP A 76 5.38 0.17 7.24
N TYR A 77 4.75 -0.79 6.54
CA TYR A 77 4.51 -2.15 7.03
C TYR A 77 5.39 -3.24 6.39
N ARG A 78 6.42 -2.86 5.62
CA ARG A 78 7.18 -3.79 4.78
C ARG A 78 7.75 -4.99 5.56
N LYS A 79 8.18 -4.78 6.80
CA LYS A 79 8.78 -5.84 7.63
C LYS A 79 7.70 -6.76 8.20
N GLU A 80 6.55 -6.17 8.48
CA GLU A 80 5.40 -6.74 9.13
C GLU A 80 4.50 -7.51 8.15
N VAL A 81 4.59 -7.27 6.84
CA VAL A 81 3.93 -8.06 5.79
C VAL A 81 4.21 -9.56 5.93
N SER A 82 5.41 -9.93 6.39
CA SER A 82 5.78 -11.33 6.65
C SER A 82 4.97 -12.01 7.76
N SER A 83 4.24 -11.24 8.56
CA SER A 83 3.35 -11.74 9.61
C SER A 83 1.96 -12.11 9.11
N LEU A 84 1.58 -11.70 7.89
CA LEU A 84 0.35 -12.13 7.23
C LEU A 84 0.44 -13.61 6.83
N ASP A 85 -0.68 -14.17 6.36
CA ASP A 85 -0.69 -15.51 5.80
C ASP A 85 0.32 -15.63 4.66
N LYS A 86 0.98 -16.79 4.57
CA LYS A 86 2.15 -16.98 3.70
C LYS A 86 1.87 -16.58 2.25
N ASP A 87 0.75 -17.03 1.69
CA ASP A 87 0.40 -16.80 0.29
C ASP A 87 0.05 -15.33 0.07
N LEU A 88 -0.75 -14.74 0.97
CA LEU A 88 -1.08 -13.32 0.96
C LEU A 88 0.19 -12.45 1.05
N ALA A 89 1.09 -12.75 1.99
CA ALA A 89 2.35 -12.03 2.17
C ALA A 89 3.22 -12.07 0.89
N GLN A 90 3.25 -13.21 0.21
CA GLN A 90 3.95 -13.37 -1.08
C GLN A 90 3.31 -12.54 -2.18
N ASN A 91 1.98 -12.56 -2.29
CA ASN A 91 1.24 -11.82 -3.31
C ASN A 91 1.32 -10.31 -3.10
N VAL A 92 1.15 -9.83 -1.86
CA VAL A 92 1.41 -8.43 -1.46
C VAL A 92 2.83 -8.04 -1.86
N SER A 93 3.83 -8.81 -1.45
CA SER A 93 5.22 -8.50 -1.76
C SER A 93 5.50 -8.48 -3.26
N ARG A 94 4.94 -9.41 -4.02
CA ARG A 94 5.08 -9.47 -5.49
C ARG A 94 4.47 -8.25 -6.15
N PHE A 95 3.26 -7.88 -5.77
CA PHE A 95 2.56 -6.70 -6.29
C PHE A 95 3.36 -5.42 -6.03
N TYR A 96 3.70 -5.14 -4.77
CA TYR A 96 4.41 -3.91 -4.44
C TYR A 96 5.85 -3.86 -4.99
N ASN A 97 6.57 -4.99 -5.05
CA ASN A 97 7.88 -5.01 -5.72
C ASN A 97 7.77 -4.69 -7.22
N THR A 98 6.71 -5.15 -7.89
CA THR A 98 6.46 -4.83 -9.30
C THR A 98 6.13 -3.34 -9.47
N LEU A 99 5.32 -2.79 -8.57
CA LEU A 99 4.93 -1.39 -8.57
C LEU A 99 6.11 -0.45 -8.28
N ILE A 100 6.97 -0.81 -7.33
CA ILE A 100 8.21 -0.08 -7.01
C ILE A 100 9.18 -0.14 -8.19
N ALA A 101 9.30 -1.29 -8.86
CA ALA A 101 10.11 -1.40 -10.08
C ALA A 101 9.59 -0.48 -11.20
N ALA A 102 8.27 -0.39 -11.38
CA ALA A 102 7.65 0.55 -12.31
C ALA A 102 7.98 2.01 -11.96
N GLU A 103 7.86 2.39 -10.69
CA GLU A 103 8.23 3.75 -10.24
C GLU A 103 9.72 4.05 -10.48
N ASN A 104 10.61 3.08 -10.26
CA ASN A 104 12.04 3.24 -10.55
C ASN A 104 12.31 3.43 -12.04
N ASP A 105 11.73 2.60 -12.91
CA ASP A 105 11.86 2.73 -14.36
C ASP A 105 11.33 4.10 -14.84
N ARG A 106 10.21 4.57 -14.26
CA ARG A 106 9.67 5.92 -14.52
C ARG A 106 10.68 7.01 -14.15
N GLN A 107 11.30 6.93 -12.97
CA GLN A 107 12.31 7.91 -12.53
C GLN A 107 13.51 7.93 -13.48
N VAL A 108 13.98 6.77 -13.94
CA VAL A 108 15.08 6.71 -14.92
C VAL A 108 14.69 7.36 -16.25
N ILE A 109 13.48 7.12 -16.76
CA ILE A 109 13.00 7.78 -17.99
C ILE A 109 12.96 9.31 -17.80
N MET A 110 12.47 9.79 -16.67
CA MET A 110 12.42 11.23 -16.37
C MET A 110 13.83 11.82 -16.27
N ASP A 111 14.77 11.11 -15.64
CA ASP A 111 16.17 11.53 -15.55
C ASP A 111 16.83 11.62 -16.94
N ILE A 112 16.56 10.65 -17.82
CA ILE A 112 17.02 10.68 -19.21
C ILE A 112 16.43 11.91 -19.91
N TYR A 113 15.12 12.13 -19.81
CA TYR A 113 14.44 13.27 -20.43
C TYR A 113 15.01 14.62 -19.98
N ILE A 114 15.27 14.79 -18.68
CA ILE A 114 15.84 16.02 -18.11
C ILE A 114 17.28 16.25 -18.59
N ARG A 115 18.07 15.18 -18.77
CA ARG A 115 19.49 15.26 -19.14
C ARG A 115 19.68 15.49 -20.64
N VAL A 116 18.78 14.99 -21.48
CA VAL A 116 18.85 15.17 -22.94
C VAL A 116 18.52 16.62 -23.29
N ASN A 117 19.48 17.31 -23.87
CA ASN A 117 19.30 18.65 -24.42
C ASN A 117 20.00 18.80 -25.78
N ASP A 118 19.84 19.96 -26.41
CA ASP A 118 20.41 20.23 -27.75
C ASP A 118 21.94 20.11 -27.81
N ASN A 119 22.63 20.28 -26.68
CA ASN A 119 24.09 20.18 -26.57
C ASN A 119 24.61 18.76 -26.28
N THR A 120 23.72 17.78 -26.09
CA THR A 120 24.11 16.37 -25.88
C THR A 120 24.70 15.81 -27.18
N PRO A 121 25.89 15.17 -27.16
CA PRO A 121 26.48 14.54 -28.34
C PRO A 121 25.52 13.56 -29.01
N ALA A 122 25.57 13.48 -30.36
CA ALA A 122 24.64 12.65 -31.13
C ALA A 122 24.68 11.18 -30.71
N ASP A 123 25.87 10.60 -30.58
CA ASP A 123 26.07 9.20 -30.16
C ASP A 123 25.48 8.94 -28.77
N THR A 124 25.67 9.88 -27.83
CA THR A 124 25.07 9.79 -26.49
C THR A 124 23.56 9.93 -26.52
N ARG A 125 23.01 10.77 -27.40
CA ARG A 125 21.57 10.93 -27.56
C ARG A 125 20.93 9.66 -28.14
N GLU A 126 21.59 9.00 -29.07
CA GLU A 126 21.15 7.73 -29.65
C GLU A 126 21.15 6.62 -28.58
N GLU A 127 22.24 6.46 -27.82
CA GLU A 127 22.33 5.51 -26.71
C GLU A 127 21.23 5.74 -25.66
N LEU A 128 20.98 7.00 -25.28
CA LEU A 128 19.93 7.36 -24.34
C LEU A 128 18.52 7.11 -24.90
N ALA A 129 18.31 7.28 -26.21
CA ALA A 129 17.05 6.99 -26.87
C ALA A 129 16.78 5.47 -26.87
N GLU A 130 17.78 4.66 -27.21
CA GLU A 130 17.68 3.19 -27.15
C GLU A 130 17.41 2.69 -25.73
N ALA A 131 18.15 3.19 -24.74
CA ALA A 131 17.92 2.87 -23.34
C ALA A 131 16.51 3.26 -22.90
N SER A 132 16.01 4.43 -23.30
CA SER A 132 14.66 4.86 -22.96
C SER A 132 13.58 3.93 -23.54
N VAL A 133 13.76 3.42 -24.76
CA VAL A 133 12.83 2.44 -25.35
C VAL A 133 12.77 1.17 -24.49
N GLU A 134 13.92 0.62 -24.12
CA GLU A 134 13.98 -0.60 -23.30
C GLU A 134 13.31 -0.38 -21.93
N ILE A 135 13.64 0.71 -21.24
CA ILE A 135 13.08 1.04 -19.93
C ILE A 135 11.56 1.26 -20.04
N SER A 136 11.09 1.90 -21.11
CA SER A 136 9.65 2.11 -21.36
C SER A 136 8.90 0.78 -21.56
N GLN A 137 9.52 -0.20 -22.22
CA GLN A 137 8.95 -1.54 -22.37
C GLN A 137 8.86 -2.29 -21.04
N ARG A 138 9.91 -2.22 -20.20
CA ARG A 138 9.89 -2.82 -18.85
C ARG A 138 8.82 -2.17 -17.98
N LEU A 139 8.73 -0.84 -18.01
CA LEU A 139 7.70 -0.10 -17.30
C LEU A 139 6.29 -0.52 -17.72
N LYS A 140 6.04 -0.65 -19.02
CA LYS A 140 4.77 -1.15 -19.57
C LYS A 140 4.46 -2.56 -19.08
N GLY A 141 5.45 -3.46 -19.08
CA GLY A 141 5.31 -4.81 -18.54
C GLY A 141 4.99 -4.85 -17.05
N SER A 142 5.65 -4.00 -16.26
CA SER A 142 5.43 -3.90 -14.81
C SER A 142 4.04 -3.35 -14.48
N LEU A 143 3.57 -2.32 -15.20
CA LEU A 143 2.23 -1.78 -15.01
C LEU A 143 1.14 -2.78 -15.40
N ALA A 144 1.29 -3.48 -16.53
CA ALA A 144 0.37 -4.52 -16.94
C ALA A 144 0.31 -5.64 -15.90
N SER A 145 1.48 -6.11 -15.44
CA SER A 145 1.56 -7.13 -14.40
C SER A 145 0.94 -6.68 -13.07
N SER A 146 1.12 -5.40 -12.71
CA SER A 146 0.50 -4.84 -11.49
C SER A 146 -1.02 -4.78 -11.64
N ALA A 147 -1.53 -4.34 -12.79
CA ALA A 147 -2.96 -4.30 -13.09
C ALA A 147 -3.59 -5.70 -13.07
N ASP A 148 -2.90 -6.71 -13.59
CA ASP A 148 -3.38 -8.10 -13.62
C ASP A 148 -3.45 -8.73 -12.21
N LEU A 149 -2.56 -8.31 -11.29
CA LEU A 149 -2.51 -8.82 -9.91
C LEU A 149 -3.54 -8.17 -8.98
N LEU A 150 -3.96 -6.94 -9.26
CA LEU A 150 -4.85 -6.13 -8.41
C LEU A 150 -6.15 -6.87 -8.01
N PRO A 151 -6.95 -7.42 -8.94
CA PRO A 151 -8.23 -8.04 -8.57
C PRO A 151 -8.05 -9.24 -7.63
N SER A 152 -7.05 -10.09 -7.88
CA SER A 152 -6.77 -11.23 -7.02
C SER A 152 -6.29 -10.81 -5.63
N LEU A 153 -5.39 -9.82 -5.57
CA LEU A 153 -4.83 -9.35 -4.31
C LEU A 153 -5.88 -8.64 -3.44
N LYS A 154 -6.75 -7.85 -4.08
CA LYS A 154 -7.88 -7.20 -3.42
C LYS A 154 -8.81 -8.25 -2.79
N GLY A 155 -9.18 -9.28 -3.56
CA GLY A 155 -10.00 -10.37 -3.05
C GLY A 155 -9.33 -11.18 -1.93
N GLU A 156 -8.02 -11.41 -1.99
CA GLU A 156 -7.29 -12.06 -0.89
C GLU A 156 -7.30 -11.22 0.39
N LEU A 157 -7.16 -9.90 0.29
CA LEU A 157 -7.23 -8.99 1.43
C LEU A 157 -8.65 -8.86 2.00
N GLU A 158 -9.68 -8.81 1.16
CA GLU A 158 -11.09 -8.81 1.59
C GLU A 158 -11.42 -10.08 2.37
N ASN A 159 -11.03 -11.24 1.84
CA ASN A 159 -11.22 -12.53 2.52
C ASN A 159 -10.43 -12.58 3.84
N TYR A 160 -9.20 -12.08 3.87
CA TYR A 160 -8.38 -12.05 5.08
C TYR A 160 -8.97 -11.14 6.17
N LEU A 161 -9.63 -10.06 5.75
CA LEU A 161 -10.27 -9.10 6.64
C LEU A 161 -11.70 -9.49 7.02
N GLU A 162 -12.25 -10.57 6.45
CA GLU A 162 -13.65 -10.98 6.60
C GLU A 162 -14.61 -9.84 6.19
N ILE A 163 -14.27 -9.10 5.13
CA ILE A 163 -15.14 -8.08 4.54
C ILE A 163 -16.19 -8.81 3.71
N ASP A 164 -17.25 -9.25 4.37
CA ASP A 164 -18.41 -9.82 3.68
C ASP A 164 -19.14 -8.71 2.90
N GLY A 165 -19.47 -8.98 1.64
CA GLY A 165 -20.32 -8.12 0.80
C GLY A 165 -21.79 -8.13 1.24
N GLU A 166 -22.07 -7.97 2.53
CA GLU A 166 -23.42 -7.85 3.07
C GLU A 166 -23.65 -6.45 3.67
N GLU A 167 -24.74 -5.81 3.23
CA GLU A 167 -25.33 -4.62 3.84
C GLU A 167 -25.62 -4.85 5.34
N ASP A 168 -25.41 -3.80 6.14
CA ASP A 168 -26.00 -3.56 7.47
C ASP A 168 -25.65 -4.58 8.59
N ASP A 169 -24.56 -4.31 9.30
CA ASP A 169 -24.52 -4.25 10.78
C ASP A 169 -23.08 -4.03 11.26
N GLN A 170 -22.56 -2.79 11.15
CA GLN A 170 -21.36 -2.43 11.91
C GLN A 170 -21.70 -2.43 13.41
N PRO A 171 -21.07 -3.26 14.26
CA PRO A 171 -21.11 -3.00 15.69
C PRO A 171 -20.42 -1.66 15.93
N SER A 172 -21.15 -0.73 16.55
CA SER A 172 -20.62 0.60 16.88
C SER A 172 -19.28 0.47 17.61
N PRO A 173 -18.28 1.32 17.28
CA PRO A 173 -17.00 1.29 17.96
C PRO A 173 -17.22 1.41 19.47
N PRO A 174 -16.45 0.70 20.31
CA PRO A 174 -16.62 0.73 21.75
C PRO A 174 -16.53 2.19 22.22
N ALA A 175 -17.60 2.64 22.89
CA ALA A 175 -17.68 4.00 23.41
C ALA A 175 -16.45 4.29 24.28
N LEU A 176 -15.61 5.22 23.86
CA LEU A 176 -14.35 5.49 24.53
C LEU A 176 -14.52 6.10 25.93
N TYR A 177 -15.75 6.46 26.33
CA TYR A 177 -16.09 6.88 27.69
C TYR A 177 -17.55 6.56 28.00
N PRO A 178 -17.90 6.15 29.24
CA PRO A 178 -19.29 6.05 29.64
C PRO A 178 -19.96 7.44 29.57
N PRO A 179 -21.22 7.52 29.08
CA PRO A 179 -21.97 8.78 29.01
C PRO A 179 -22.27 9.26 30.43
N GLY A 180 -21.37 10.10 30.95
CA GLY A 180 -21.42 10.63 32.31
C GLY A 180 -20.14 11.37 32.71
N VAL A 181 -18.99 11.01 32.15
CA VAL A 181 -17.69 11.56 32.61
C VAL A 181 -17.37 12.95 32.03
N ILE A 182 -17.96 13.33 30.89
CA ILE A 182 -17.70 14.65 30.28
C ILE A 182 -18.47 15.79 30.99
N ARG A 183 -19.53 15.49 31.76
CA ARG A 183 -20.30 16.53 32.47
C ARG A 183 -19.58 17.11 33.69
N GLU A 184 -18.65 16.38 34.31
CA GLU A 184 -17.91 16.88 35.48
C GLU A 184 -16.62 17.65 35.13
N LEU A 185 -16.15 17.57 33.88
CA LEU A 185 -14.94 18.28 33.43
C LEU A 185 -15.22 19.68 32.83
N MET A 186 -16.49 20.10 32.77
CA MET A 186 -16.91 21.38 32.18
C MET A 186 -17.68 22.30 33.14
N GLU A 187 -17.64 22.08 34.46
CA GLU A 187 -18.06 23.12 35.40
C GLU A 187 -16.93 24.12 35.64
N PRO A 188 -17.10 25.41 35.26
CA PRO A 188 -16.10 26.42 35.57
C PRO A 188 -16.02 26.64 37.08
N LEU A 189 -14.79 26.67 37.59
CA LEU A 189 -14.43 27.18 38.92
C LEU A 189 -14.88 28.64 39.08
N THR A 190 -16.14 28.86 39.41
CA THR A 190 -16.62 30.12 39.98
C THR A 190 -17.10 29.87 41.41
N ARG A 191 -16.13 29.62 42.29
CA ARG A 191 -16.24 30.01 43.69
C ARG A 191 -14.93 30.63 44.15
N SER A 192 -15.00 31.91 44.45
CA SER A 192 -14.06 32.61 45.31
C SER A 192 -14.84 33.75 46.00
N PRO A 193 -14.36 34.16 47.18
CA PRO A 193 -15.01 33.96 48.47
C PRO A 193 -16.17 34.91 48.80
#